data_AF-A0A382X385-F1
#
_entry.id   AF-A0A382X385-F1
#
_cell.length_a   1.000
_cell.length_b   1.000
_cell.length_c   1.000
_cell.angle_alpha   90.00
_cell.angle_beta   90.00
_cell.angle_gamma   90.00
#
_symmetry.space_group_name_H-M   'P 1'
#
loop_
_entity.id
_entity.type
_entity.pdbx_description
1 polymer ?
#
loop_
_entity_poly.entity_id
_entity_poly.type
_entity_poly.pdbx_seq_one_letter_code
_entity_poly.pdbx_strand_id
1 'polypeptide(L)'
;MVAPGSNQLKEPIEIPEGQVDPVNVVEPSICPGDCLIFENRTWHAGAANLTNQTRKAVMIGYGYRWVVPMDFRKQKQEFLEKLDPLESYLVGESYDDVKTFQVDGGSNPLRDWCHQYDVSPTRHITG
;
A
#
# COMPACT_ATOMS: atom_id res chain seq x y z
N MET A 1 -6.53 -14.68 1.11
CA MET A 1 -7.05 -14.97 -0.23
C MET A 1 -6.90 -13.74 -1.10
N VAL A 2 -6.50 -13.92 -2.36
CA VAL A 2 -6.41 -12.87 -3.37
C VAL A 2 -6.86 -13.44 -4.72
N ALA A 3 -7.61 -12.68 -5.52
CA ALA A 3 -7.90 -13.05 -6.91
C ALA A 3 -7.00 -12.26 -7.86
N PRO A 4 -5.95 -12.86 -8.46
CA PRO A 4 -5.05 -12.16 -9.37
C PRO A 4 -5.79 -11.54 -10.56
N GLY A 5 -5.41 -10.32 -10.95
CA GLY A 5 -6.00 -9.61 -12.08
C GLY A 5 -7.40 -9.00 -11.84
N SER A 6 -8.02 -9.27 -10.68
CA SER A 6 -9.35 -8.73 -10.35
C SER A 6 -9.40 -7.20 -10.32
N ASN A 7 -8.27 -6.53 -10.07
CA ASN A 7 -8.15 -5.07 -10.13
C ASN A 7 -8.27 -4.47 -11.56
N GLN A 8 -8.30 -5.33 -12.59
CA GLN A 8 -8.53 -4.93 -13.99
C GLN A 8 -9.99 -5.10 -14.42
N LEU A 9 -10.83 -5.72 -13.59
CA LEU A 9 -12.24 -5.92 -13.88
C LEU A 9 -12.97 -4.58 -13.85
N LYS A 10 -13.91 -4.42 -14.78
CA LYS A 10 -14.81 -3.25 -14.83
C LYS A 10 -16.10 -3.49 -14.06
N GLU A 11 -16.46 -4.75 -13.87
CA GLU A 11 -17.62 -5.21 -13.13
C GLU A 11 -17.17 -5.95 -11.86
N PRO A 12 -18.04 -6.07 -10.84
CA PRO A 12 -17.74 -6.88 -9.67
C PRO A 12 -17.35 -8.32 -10.05
N ILE A 13 -16.41 -8.89 -9.30
CA ILE A 13 -16.02 -10.29 -9.51
C ILE A 13 -17.21 -11.21 -9.19
N GLU A 14 -17.44 -12.20 -10.05
CA GLU A 14 -18.52 -13.16 -9.87
C GLU A 14 -18.13 -14.21 -8.80
N ILE A 15 -19.06 -14.47 -7.88
CA ILE A 15 -19.00 -15.59 -6.94
C ILE A 15 -20.03 -16.61 -7.41
N PRO A 16 -19.62 -17.81 -7.84
CA PRO A 16 -20.56 -18.83 -8.32
C PRO A 16 -21.60 -19.19 -7.26
N GLU A 17 -22.80 -19.57 -7.70
CA GLU A 17 -23.87 -19.99 -6.79
C GLU A 17 -23.39 -21.15 -5.89
N GLY A 18 -23.65 -21.02 -4.59
CA GLY A 18 -23.23 -22.00 -3.58
C GLY A 18 -21.75 -21.94 -3.18
N GLN A 19 -20.97 -20.99 -3.72
CA GLN A 19 -19.58 -20.76 -3.32
C GLN A 19 -19.45 -19.52 -2.43
N VAL A 20 -18.36 -19.47 -1.67
CA VAL A 20 -17.97 -18.31 -0.86
C VAL A 20 -16.92 -17.46 -1.60
N ASP A 21 -16.10 -18.11 -2.43
CA ASP A 21 -14.96 -17.52 -3.10
C ASP A 21 -15.11 -17.52 -4.64
N PRO A 22 -14.54 -16.53 -5.34
CA PRO A 22 -14.39 -16.56 -6.80
C PRO A 22 -13.53 -17.75 -7.29
N VAL A 23 -13.71 -18.13 -8.57
CA VAL A 23 -13.10 -19.33 -9.19
C VAL A 23 -11.55 -19.30 -9.19
N ASN A 24 -10.93 -18.12 -9.20
CA ASN A 24 -9.47 -17.95 -9.36
C ASN A 24 -8.78 -17.35 -8.11
N VAL A 25 -9.36 -17.58 -6.94
CA VAL A 25 -8.75 -17.14 -5.69
C VAL A 25 -7.55 -18.03 -5.35
N VAL A 26 -6.47 -17.38 -4.94
CA VAL A 26 -5.30 -18.04 -4.37
C VAL A 26 -5.15 -17.71 -2.89
N GLU A 27 -4.68 -18.68 -2.12
CA GLU A 27 -4.20 -18.49 -0.75
C GLU A 27 -2.67 -18.44 -0.75
N PRO A 28 -2.06 -17.26 -0.54
CA PRO A 28 -0.62 -17.16 -0.47
C PRO A 28 -0.08 -17.96 0.71
N SER A 29 0.75 -18.97 0.41
CA SER A 29 1.55 -19.68 1.41
C SER A 29 2.88 -18.94 1.55
N ILE A 30 3.02 -18.18 2.63
CA ILE A 30 4.14 -17.28 2.87
C ILE A 30 4.77 -17.53 4.23
N CYS A 31 6.08 -17.32 4.32
CA CYS A 31 6.87 -17.44 5.54
C CYS A 31 6.91 -16.12 6.32
N PRO A 32 7.26 -16.15 7.62
CA PRO A 32 7.58 -14.92 8.35
C PRO A 32 8.68 -14.13 7.63
N GLY A 33 8.39 -12.86 7.32
CA GLY A 33 9.29 -11.96 6.57
C GLY A 33 8.94 -11.82 5.08
N ASP A 34 8.15 -12.72 4.52
CA ASP A 34 7.63 -12.56 3.16
C ASP A 34 6.55 -11.48 3.11
N CYS A 35 6.46 -10.82 1.96
CA CYS A 35 5.49 -9.74 1.73
C CYS A 35 4.58 -10.08 0.55
N LEU A 36 3.27 -9.96 0.76
CA LEU A 36 2.29 -9.95 -0.31
C LEU A 36 1.93 -8.50 -0.66
N ILE A 37 2.29 -8.08 -1.87
CA ILE A 37 1.96 -6.75 -2.39
C ILE A 37 0.80 -6.89 -3.37
N PHE A 38 -0.27 -6.14 -3.16
CA PHE A 38 -1.41 -6.07 -4.06
C PHE A 38 -1.96 -4.65 -4.13
N GLU A 39 -2.61 -4.30 -5.23
CA GLU A 39 -3.27 -3.01 -5.40
C GLU A 39 -4.65 -3.02 -4.73
N ASN A 40 -5.10 -1.87 -4.22
CA ASN A 40 -6.28 -1.78 -3.36
C ASN A 40 -7.57 -2.33 -3.99
N ARG A 41 -7.73 -2.27 -5.32
CA ARG A 41 -8.89 -2.82 -6.04
C ARG A 41 -8.82 -4.33 -6.28
N THR A 42 -7.69 -4.97 -6.02
CA THR A 42 -7.59 -6.43 -6.14
C THR A 42 -8.52 -7.05 -5.11
N TRP A 43 -9.43 -7.91 -5.54
CA TRP A 43 -10.27 -8.68 -4.62
C TRP A 43 -9.39 -9.52 -3.70
N HIS A 44 -9.64 -9.39 -2.40
CA HIS A 44 -8.92 -10.09 -1.36
C HIS A 44 -9.83 -10.29 -0.15
N ALA A 45 -9.57 -11.35 0.61
CA ALA A 45 -10.30 -11.66 1.82
C ALA A 45 -9.41 -12.43 2.81
N GLY A 46 -9.72 -12.31 4.10
CA GLY A 46 -9.16 -13.18 5.12
C GLY A 46 -9.72 -14.60 4.96
N ALA A 47 -8.85 -15.60 4.92
CA ALA A 47 -9.27 -17.01 4.91
C ALA A 47 -9.59 -17.48 6.34
N ALA A 48 -10.50 -18.44 6.47
CA ALA A 48 -10.74 -19.12 7.74
C ALA A 48 -9.42 -19.71 8.29
N ASN A 49 -9.19 -19.58 9.60
CA ASN A 49 -8.06 -20.25 10.25
C ASN A 49 -8.52 -21.59 10.76
N LEU A 50 -8.25 -22.65 10.01
CA LEU A 50 -8.62 -24.03 10.33
C LEU A 50 -7.57 -24.75 11.18
N THR A 51 -6.59 -24.01 11.71
CA THR A 51 -5.51 -24.54 12.54
C THR A 51 -5.58 -23.99 13.95
N ASN A 52 -4.90 -24.66 14.89
CA ASN A 52 -4.76 -24.19 16.27
C ASN A 52 -3.62 -23.16 16.44
N GLN A 53 -3.04 -22.67 15.35
CA GLN A 53 -1.94 -21.71 15.38
C GLN A 53 -2.46 -20.30 15.06
N THR A 54 -2.12 -19.33 15.90
CA THR A 54 -2.46 -17.93 15.65
C THR A 54 -1.65 -17.39 14.48
N ARG A 55 -2.33 -16.85 13.47
CA ARG A 55 -1.73 -16.13 12.34
C ARG A 55 -1.74 -14.63 12.62
N LYS A 56 -0.60 -13.96 12.45
CA LYS A 56 -0.46 -12.50 12.57
C LYS A 56 0.04 -11.92 11.26
N ALA A 57 -0.48 -10.76 10.88
CA ALA A 57 -0.02 -10.00 9.73
C ALA A 57 0.09 -8.52 10.11
N VAL A 58 1.04 -7.82 9.50
CA VAL A 58 1.12 -6.36 9.52
C VAL A 58 0.66 -5.87 8.15
N MET A 59 -0.34 -5.01 8.11
CA MET A 59 -0.87 -4.44 6.88
C MET A 59 -0.42 -2.98 6.78
N ILE A 60 0.27 -2.65 5.69
CA ILE A 60 0.75 -1.29 5.41
C ILE A 60 0.07 -0.82 4.12
N GLY A 61 -0.73 0.24 4.23
CA GLY A 61 -1.41 0.83 3.09
C GLY A 61 -0.62 2.01 2.53
N TYR A 62 -0.32 1.97 1.24
CA TYR A 62 0.24 3.11 0.51
C TYR A 62 -0.86 3.79 -0.29
N GLY A 63 -0.96 5.10 -0.15
CA GLY A 63 -1.94 5.92 -0.85
C GLY A 63 -1.31 7.20 -1.36
N TYR A 64 -2.02 7.91 -2.23
CA TYR A 64 -1.57 9.23 -2.62
C TYR A 64 -1.72 10.22 -1.46
N ARG A 65 -0.80 11.20 -1.39
CA ARG A 65 -0.73 12.14 -0.26
C ARG A 65 -1.93 13.10 -0.13
N TRP A 66 -2.74 13.23 -1.17
CA TRP A 66 -3.98 14.01 -1.19
C TRP A 66 -5.19 13.20 -0.70
N VAL A 67 -5.00 11.92 -0.38
CA VAL A 67 -5.99 11.08 0.29
C VAL A 67 -5.67 11.05 1.78
N VAL A 68 -6.65 11.41 2.61
CA VAL A 68 -6.48 11.39 4.07
C VAL A 68 -6.45 9.93 4.56
N PRO A 69 -5.45 9.53 5.37
CA PRO A 69 -5.40 8.17 5.91
C PRO A 69 -6.51 7.94 6.93
N MET A 70 -6.98 6.69 7.03
CA MET A 70 -8.03 6.31 7.97
C MET A 70 -7.54 6.42 9.43
N ASP A 71 -6.37 5.81 9.68
CA ASP A 71 -5.71 5.76 10.99
C ASP A 71 -4.38 6.54 10.95
N PHE A 72 -3.82 6.84 12.12
CA PHE A 72 -2.51 7.50 12.28
C PHE A 72 -2.35 8.82 11.50
N ARG A 73 -3.41 9.64 11.43
CA ARG A 73 -3.37 10.96 10.76
C ARG A 73 -2.33 11.93 11.32
N LYS A 74 -1.94 11.73 12.58
CA LYS A 74 -0.85 12.43 13.25
C LYS A 74 0.00 11.38 13.93
N GLN A 75 1.30 11.45 13.70
CA GLN A 75 2.25 10.58 14.38
C GLN A 75 2.57 11.11 15.77
N LYS A 76 2.98 10.22 16.67
CA LYS A 76 3.51 10.64 17.96
C LYS A 76 4.91 11.21 17.78
N GLN A 77 5.24 12.27 18.50
CA GLN A 77 6.54 12.92 18.41
C GLN A 77 7.71 11.96 18.68
N GLU A 78 7.58 11.11 19.71
CA GLU A 78 8.57 10.08 20.07
C GLU A 78 8.86 9.04 18.96
N PHE A 79 7.92 8.88 18.03
CA PHE A 79 8.10 8.02 16.86
C PHE A 79 8.80 8.79 15.74
N LEU A 80 8.36 10.02 15.46
CA LEU A 80 8.97 10.88 14.45
C LEU A 80 10.45 11.17 14.69
N GLU A 81 10.86 11.32 15.95
CA GLU A 81 12.26 11.54 16.33
C GLU A 81 13.21 10.40 15.94
N LYS A 82 12.68 9.23 15.57
CA LYS A 82 13.44 8.05 15.14
C LYS A 82 13.55 7.90 13.63
N LEU A 83 12.80 8.71 12.88
CA LEU A 83 12.64 8.57 11.44
C LEU A 83 13.61 9.47 10.70
N ASP A 84 14.14 8.98 9.59
CA ASP A 84 14.82 9.84 8.62
C ASP A 84 13.80 10.71 7.85
N PRO A 85 14.26 11.65 7.00
CA PRO A 85 13.36 12.53 6.25
C PRO A 85 12.42 11.78 5.28
N LEU A 86 12.86 10.67 4.69
CA LEU A 86 12.04 9.86 3.78
C LEU A 86 10.99 9.07 4.56
N GLU A 87 11.38 8.44 5.66
CA GLU A 87 10.48 7.71 6.56
C GLU A 87 9.42 8.64 7.15
N SER A 88 9.82 9.83 7.60
CA SER A 88 8.90 10.89 8.07
C SER A 88 7.89 11.28 6.99
N TYR A 89 8.35 11.44 5.75
CA TYR A 89 7.49 11.74 4.61
C TYR A 89 6.48 10.60 4.33
N LEU A 90 6.91 9.35 4.41
CA LEU A 90 6.06 8.17 4.18
C LEU A 90 4.96 8.01 5.24
N VAL A 91 5.19 8.49 6.47
CA VAL A 91 4.18 8.46 7.55
C VAL A 91 3.29 9.71 7.60
N GLY A 92 3.44 10.60 6.61
CA GLY A 92 2.52 11.71 6.36
C GLY A 92 3.01 13.09 6.80
N GLU A 93 4.22 13.21 7.36
CA GLU A 93 4.75 14.50 7.77
C GLU A 93 5.06 15.40 6.56
N SER A 94 5.04 16.71 6.80
CA SER A 94 5.48 17.69 5.81
C SER A 94 6.98 17.63 5.64
N TYR A 95 7.46 17.65 4.40
CA TYR A 95 8.89 17.73 4.10
C TYR A 95 9.39 19.17 4.07
N ASP A 96 8.66 20.03 3.35
CA ASP A 96 8.93 21.47 3.27
C ASP A 96 7.75 22.30 3.78
N ASP A 97 8.05 23.44 4.38
CA ASP A 97 7.07 24.49 4.67
C ASP A 97 7.04 25.50 3.51
N VAL A 98 6.07 25.32 2.60
CA VAL A 98 5.94 26.11 1.38
C VAL A 98 4.87 27.18 1.53
N LYS A 99 5.27 28.45 1.39
CA LYS A 99 4.35 29.61 1.54
C LYS A 99 3.53 29.90 0.30
N THR A 100 3.90 29.33 -0.84
CA THR A 100 3.26 29.54 -2.14
C THR A 100 3.03 28.22 -2.84
N PHE A 101 2.00 28.16 -3.67
CA PHE A 101 1.69 26.97 -4.48
C PHE A 101 2.87 26.61 -5.40
N GLN A 102 3.26 25.34 -5.40
CA GLN A 102 4.32 24.80 -6.25
C GLN A 102 3.71 23.89 -7.32
N VAL A 103 3.75 24.32 -8.57
CA VAL A 103 3.17 23.61 -9.73
C VAL A 103 3.80 22.24 -9.98
N ASP A 104 5.04 22.04 -9.54
CA ASP A 104 5.79 20.78 -9.69
C ASP A 104 5.57 19.81 -8.51
N GLY A 105 4.74 20.18 -7.53
CA GLY A 105 4.47 19.38 -6.33
C GLY A 105 5.48 19.57 -5.20
N GLY A 106 6.48 20.44 -5.38
CA GLY A 106 7.47 20.77 -4.36
C GLY A 106 8.54 19.70 -4.13
N SER A 107 9.38 19.94 -3.12
CA SER A 107 10.44 19.01 -2.74
C SER A 107 9.85 17.71 -2.22
N ASN A 108 10.48 16.60 -2.61
CA ASN A 108 9.97 15.27 -2.31
C ASN A 108 11.15 14.31 -2.09
N PRO A 109 11.37 13.80 -0.86
CA PRO A 109 12.49 12.92 -0.57
C PRO A 109 12.41 11.57 -1.31
N LEU A 110 11.22 11.16 -1.78
CA LEU A 110 11.11 9.99 -2.67
C LEU A 110 11.77 10.23 -4.02
N ARG A 111 11.73 11.47 -4.53
CA ARG A 111 12.38 11.81 -5.80
C ARG A 111 13.89 11.68 -5.66
N ASP A 112 14.44 12.23 -4.58
CA ASP A 112 15.86 12.17 -4.28
C ASP A 112 16.32 10.73 -4.05
N TRP A 113 15.52 9.95 -3.33
CA TRP A 113 15.74 8.50 -3.16
C TRP A 113 15.74 7.77 -4.51
N CYS A 114 14.76 8.03 -5.38
CA CYS A 114 14.71 7.42 -6.71
C CYS A 114 15.97 7.75 -7.53
N HIS A 115 16.43 9.01 -7.50
CA HIS A 115 17.69 9.39 -8.16
C HIS A 115 18.91 8.69 -7.56
N GLN A 116 18.98 8.55 -6.24
CA GLN A 116 20.08 7.89 -5.56
C GLN A 116 20.21 6.40 -5.93
N TYR A 117 19.08 5.72 -6.10
CA TYR A 117 19.02 4.27 -6.34
C TYR A 117 18.75 3.89 -7.82
N ASP A 118 18.84 4.86 -8.74
CA ASP A 118 18.55 4.69 -10.18
C ASP A 118 17.18 4.05 -10.46
N VAL A 119 16.17 4.47 -9.68
CA VAL A 119 14.77 4.07 -9.85
C VAL A 119 14.05 5.16 -10.62
N SER A 120 13.27 4.79 -11.65
CA SER A 120 12.47 5.76 -12.39
C SER A 120 11.50 6.49 -11.45
N PRO A 121 11.53 7.84 -11.37
CA PRO A 121 10.57 8.62 -10.59
C PRO A 121 9.21 8.73 -11.27
N THR A 122 9.08 8.21 -12.50
CA THR A 122 7.89 8.37 -13.35
C THR A 122 7.06 7.10 -13.30
N ARG A 123 5.73 7.26 -13.19
CA ARG A 123 4.81 6.17 -13.51
C ARG A 123 5.10 5.71 -14.94
N HIS A 124 5.41 4.43 -15.12
CA HIS A 124 5.26 3.82 -16.42
C HIS A 124 3.78 3.94 -16.82
N ILE A 125 3.48 4.89 -17.69
CA ILE A 125 2.25 4.84 -18.48
C ILE A 125 2.56 3.77 -19.54
N THR A 126 2.38 2.50 -19.18
CA THR A 126 2.29 1.45 -20.19
C THR A 126 0.96 1.67 -20.90
N GLY A 127 1.03 2.25 -22.09
CA GLY A 127 -0.09 2.33 -23.03
C GLY A 127 -0.46 0.95 -23.58
#